data_AF-A0A832I388-F1
#
_entry.id   AF-A0A832I388-F1
#
_cell.length_a   1.000
_cell.length_b   1.000
_cell.length_c   1.000
_cell.angle_alpha   90.00
_cell.angle_beta   90.00
_cell.angle_gamma   90.00
#
_symmetry.space_group_name_H-M   'P 1'
#
loop_
_entity.id
_entity.type
_entity.pdbx_description
1 polymer ?
#
loop_
_entity_poly.entity_id
_entity_poly.type
_entity_poly.pdbx_seq_one_letter_code
_entity_poly.pdbx_strand_id
1 'polypeptide(L)'
;MLDSTWTMLLARFLPALAGGPGLHRAALIAASRGRWGEADRLFERAAAAYRRDLRVEALACLRAHQLMAGLRCGARCDADGALALEVERRLARLGRIASPEPPFETVEARQLLARWSAAASGGRARAA
;
A
#
# COMPACT_ATOMS: atom_id res chain seq x y z
N MET A 1 29.34 19.68 -22.01
CA MET A 1 29.26 19.14 -20.63
C MET A 1 27.85 19.42 -20.15
N LEU A 2 27.00 18.41 -20.06
CA LEU A 2 25.64 18.57 -19.51
C LEU A 2 25.78 18.62 -17.99
N ASP A 3 25.51 19.79 -17.41
CA ASP A 3 25.80 20.09 -16.02
C ASP A 3 25.05 19.16 -15.05
N SER A 4 25.80 18.63 -14.09
CA SER A 4 25.35 17.70 -13.04
C SER A 4 24.16 18.25 -12.22
N THR A 5 23.98 19.57 -12.22
CA THR A 5 22.84 20.29 -11.63
C THR A 5 21.53 20.05 -12.39
N TRP A 6 21.54 20.00 -13.72
CA TRP A 6 20.35 19.67 -14.51
C TRP A 6 19.94 18.22 -14.32
N THR A 7 20.90 17.29 -14.17
CA THR A 7 20.58 15.90 -13.82
C THR A 7 20.00 15.76 -12.41
N MET A 8 20.43 16.56 -11.42
CA MET A 8 19.81 16.58 -10.08
C MET A 8 18.43 17.21 -10.09
N LEU A 9 18.23 18.30 -10.85
CA LEU A 9 16.92 18.93 -11.04
C LEU A 9 15.96 17.98 -11.74
N LEU A 10 16.38 17.38 -12.85
CA LEU A 10 15.62 16.35 -13.55
C LEU A 10 15.36 15.16 -12.63
N ALA A 11 16.34 14.62 -11.89
CA ALA A 11 16.10 13.55 -10.91
C ALA A 11 15.15 13.94 -9.76
N ARG A 12 14.97 15.25 -9.50
CA ARG A 12 14.02 15.81 -8.54
C ARG A 12 12.63 16.06 -9.14
N PHE A 13 12.54 16.24 -10.46
CA PHE A 13 11.29 16.38 -11.23
C PHE A 13 10.79 15.07 -11.86
N LEU A 14 11.66 14.10 -12.13
CA LEU A 14 11.36 12.75 -12.63
C LEU A 14 10.64 11.81 -11.65
N PRO A 15 10.59 12.03 -10.31
CA PRO A 15 9.66 11.32 -9.45
C PRO A 15 8.20 11.65 -9.81
N ALA A 16 7.95 12.80 -10.45
CA ALA A 16 6.63 13.20 -10.93
C ALA A 16 6.21 12.49 -12.24
N LEU A 17 7.17 11.87 -12.94
CA LEU A 17 6.93 10.99 -14.11
C LEU A 17 6.84 9.52 -13.74
N ALA A 18 7.36 9.11 -12.58
CA ALA A 18 7.03 7.82 -11.99
C ALA A 18 5.57 7.89 -11.51
N GLY A 19 4.63 7.62 -12.42
CA GLY A 19 3.21 7.72 -12.14
C GLY A 19 2.81 6.96 -10.87
N GLY A 20 1.79 7.46 -10.16
CA GLY A 20 1.25 6.83 -8.96
C GLY A 20 1.10 5.30 -9.06
N PRO A 21 0.58 4.73 -10.17
CA PRO A 21 0.47 3.28 -10.33
C PRO A 21 1.79 2.51 -10.32
N GLY A 22 2.85 3.05 -10.94
CA GLY A 22 4.16 2.41 -10.99
C GLY A 22 4.82 2.36 -9.62
N LEU A 23 4.79 3.49 -8.90
CA LEU A 23 5.28 3.58 -7.52
C LEU A 23 4.47 2.69 -6.57
N HIS A 24 3.15 2.63 -6.73
CA HIS A 24 2.28 1.78 -5.93
C HIS A 24 2.59 0.30 -6.16
N ARG A 25 2.76 -0.14 -7.42
CA ARG A 25 3.16 -1.53 -7.72
C ARG A 25 4.54 -1.86 -7.17
N ALA A 26 5.50 -0.95 -7.27
CA ALA A 26 6.83 -1.13 -6.69
C ALA A 26 6.77 -1.25 -5.16
N ALA A 27 5.92 -0.47 -4.49
CA ALA A 27 5.70 -0.57 -3.05
C ALA A 27 5.15 -1.94 -2.64
N LEU A 28 4.17 -2.47 -3.38
CA LEU A 28 3.63 -3.82 -3.14
C LEU A 28 4.69 -4.92 -3.31
N ILE A 29 5.54 -4.81 -4.32
CA ILE A 29 6.65 -5.73 -4.54
C ILE A 29 7.71 -5.63 -3.43
N ALA A 30 8.02 -4.42 -2.96
CA ALA A 30 8.92 -4.24 -1.83
C ALA A 30 8.34 -4.85 -0.55
N ALA A 31 7.05 -4.63 -0.29
CA ALA A 31 6.33 -5.19 0.85
C ALA A 31 6.28 -6.74 0.78
N SER A 32 6.00 -7.33 -0.38
CA SER A 32 5.98 -8.80 -0.53
C SER A 32 7.35 -9.44 -0.33
N ARG A 33 8.44 -8.67 -0.45
CA ARG A 33 9.83 -9.10 -0.19
C ARG A 33 10.29 -8.77 1.24
N GLY A 34 9.41 -8.27 2.11
CA GLY A 34 9.76 -7.87 3.47
C GLY A 34 10.60 -6.60 3.59
N ARG A 35 10.75 -5.82 2.50
CA ARG A 35 11.53 -4.57 2.49
C ARG A 35 10.65 -3.40 2.93
N TRP A 36 10.23 -3.41 4.20
CA TRP A 36 9.18 -2.53 4.73
C TRP A 36 9.50 -1.04 4.66
N GLY A 37 10.72 -0.65 5.03
CA GLY A 37 11.15 0.76 4.97
C GLY A 37 11.20 1.31 3.53
N GLU A 38 11.55 0.47 2.55
CA GLU A 38 11.48 0.83 1.13
C GLU A 38 10.03 0.93 0.66
N ALA A 39 9.19 -0.04 1.05
CA ALA A 39 7.78 -0.06 0.71
C ALA A 39 7.04 1.19 1.20
N ASP A 40 7.27 1.62 2.45
CA ASP A 40 6.61 2.80 3.03
C ASP A 40 6.98 4.09 2.29
N ARG A 41 8.28 4.28 1.97
CA ARG A 41 8.75 5.41 1.16
C ARG A 41 8.11 5.41 -0.23
N LEU A 42 7.97 4.25 -0.86
CA LEU A 42 7.31 4.12 -2.17
C LEU A 42 5.81 4.39 -2.09
N PHE A 43 5.13 3.94 -1.02
CA PHE A 43 3.72 4.25 -0.78
C PHE A 43 3.48 5.74 -0.61
N GLU A 44 4.31 6.46 0.15
CA GLU A 44 4.13 7.91 0.31
C GLU A 44 4.37 8.69 -0.99
N ARG A 45 5.36 8.27 -1.80
CA ARG A 45 5.59 8.86 -3.13
C ARG A 45 4.40 8.62 -4.06
N ALA A 46 3.86 7.40 -4.09
CA ALA A 46 2.67 7.08 -4.86
C ALA A 46 1.43 7.86 -4.36
N ALA A 47 1.27 8.04 -3.04
CA ALA A 47 0.20 8.82 -2.47
C ALA A 47 0.29 10.31 -2.85
N ALA A 48 1.50 10.87 -2.87
CA ALA A 48 1.73 12.23 -3.36
C ALA A 48 1.34 12.38 -4.84
N ALA A 49 1.71 11.41 -5.70
CA ALA A 49 1.32 11.39 -7.10
C ALA A 49 -0.20 11.30 -7.27
N TYR A 50 -0.88 10.38 -6.58
CA TYR A 50 -2.35 10.27 -6.65
C TYR A 50 -3.08 11.50 -6.13
N ARG A 51 -2.56 12.20 -5.11
CA ARG A 51 -3.13 13.48 -4.65
C ARG A 51 -2.99 14.56 -5.70
N ARG A 52 -1.79 14.72 -6.29
CA ARG A 52 -1.54 15.66 -7.38
C ARG A 52 -2.47 15.41 -8.57
N ASP A 53 -2.68 14.15 -8.90
CA ASP A 53 -3.48 13.73 -10.05
C ASP A 53 -4.98 13.54 -9.71
N LEU A 54 -5.40 13.93 -8.50
CA LEU A 54 -6.78 13.81 -7.98
C LEU A 54 -7.39 12.40 -8.12
N ARG A 55 -6.57 11.37 -8.04
CA ARG A 55 -6.98 9.95 -8.17
C ARG A 55 -7.42 9.39 -6.83
N VAL A 56 -8.61 9.79 -6.37
CA VAL A 56 -9.15 9.46 -5.04
C VAL A 56 -9.26 7.96 -4.79
N GLU A 57 -9.83 7.19 -5.72
CA GLU A 57 -9.98 5.74 -5.56
C GLU A 57 -8.63 5.02 -5.47
N ALA A 58 -7.68 5.42 -6.32
CA ALA A 58 -6.34 4.84 -6.33
C ALA A 58 -5.60 5.14 -5.01
N LEU A 59 -5.76 6.36 -4.48
CA LEU A 59 -5.25 6.74 -3.17
C LEU A 59 -5.89 5.92 -2.04
N ALA A 60 -7.20 5.69 -2.08
CA ALA A 60 -7.90 4.88 -1.09
C ALA A 60 -7.40 3.42 -1.09
N CYS A 61 -7.27 2.81 -2.27
CA CYS A 61 -6.67 1.49 -2.45
C CYS A 61 -5.23 1.44 -1.92
N LEU A 62 -4.42 2.44 -2.23
CA LEU A 62 -3.04 2.52 -1.74
C LEU A 62 -2.99 2.55 -0.21
N ARG A 63 -3.84 3.37 0.41
CA ARG A 63 -3.87 3.54 1.86
C ARG A 63 -4.35 2.29 2.59
N ALA A 64 -5.19 1.46 1.95
CA ALA A 64 -5.51 0.13 2.46
C ALA A 64 -4.27 -0.80 2.41
N HIS A 65 -3.54 -0.83 1.30
CA HIS A 65 -2.32 -1.63 1.16
C HIS A 65 -1.22 -1.25 2.15
N GLN A 66 -1.00 0.04 2.38
CA GLN A 66 0.01 0.50 3.31
C GLN A 66 -0.28 0.05 4.74
N LEU A 67 -1.55 0.05 5.17
CA LEU A 67 -1.94 -0.51 6.46
C LEU A 67 -1.72 -2.03 6.54
N MET A 68 -2.10 -2.77 5.51
CA MET A 68 -1.87 -4.22 5.46
C MET A 68 -0.38 -4.55 5.53
N ALA A 69 0.47 -3.79 4.84
CA ALA A 69 1.92 -3.95 4.89
C ALA A 69 2.48 -3.63 6.28
N GLY A 70 1.96 -2.57 6.93
CA GLY A 70 2.34 -2.20 8.30
C GLY A 70 2.04 -3.30 9.32
N LEU A 71 0.87 -3.94 9.22
CA LEU A 71 0.49 -5.08 10.05
C LEU A 71 1.40 -6.30 9.80
N ARG A 72 1.72 -6.60 8.54
CA ARG A 72 2.63 -7.71 8.19
C ARG A 72 4.07 -7.48 8.68
N CYS A 73 4.51 -6.23 8.77
CA CYS A 73 5.82 -5.87 9.30
C CYS A 73 5.92 -6.03 10.83
N GLY A 74 4.78 -6.09 11.55
CA GLY A 74 4.77 -6.00 13.01
C GLY A 74 5.28 -4.64 13.53
N ALA A 75 5.26 -3.59 12.70
CA ALA A 75 5.79 -2.28 13.10
C ALA A 75 4.94 -1.57 14.18
N ARG A 76 3.79 -2.14 14.54
CA ARG A 76 2.77 -1.52 15.41
C ARG A 76 2.06 -2.53 16.33
N CYS A 77 2.79 -3.48 16.91
CA CYS A 77 2.27 -4.60 17.72
C CYS A 77 1.16 -4.22 18.73
N ASP A 78 1.26 -3.07 19.39
CA ASP A 78 0.29 -2.63 20.40
C ASP A 78 -1.04 -2.12 19.80
N ALA A 79 -1.05 -1.80 18.50
CA ALA A 79 -2.19 -1.24 17.78
C ALA A 79 -2.77 -2.21 16.73
N ASP A 80 -2.33 -3.47 16.70
CA ASP A 80 -2.66 -4.42 15.64
C ASP A 80 -4.18 -4.63 15.49
N GLY A 81 -4.93 -4.68 16.59
CA GLY A 81 -6.40 -4.81 16.56
C GLY A 81 -7.11 -3.60 15.94
N ALA A 82 -6.70 -2.39 16.30
CA ALA A 82 -7.27 -1.16 15.76
C ALA A 82 -6.92 -0.97 14.27
N LEU A 83 -5.68 -1.31 13.89
CA LEU A 83 -5.24 -1.26 12.49
C LEU A 83 -5.93 -2.32 11.64
N ALA A 84 -6.15 -3.53 12.17
CA ALA A 84 -6.89 -4.58 11.47
C ALA A 84 -8.34 -4.13 11.19
N LEU A 85 -9.00 -3.51 12.17
CA LEU A 85 -10.34 -2.94 11.99
C LEU A 85 -10.34 -1.81 10.96
N GLU A 86 -9.32 -0.96 10.94
CA GLU A 86 -9.20 0.10 9.93
C GLU A 86 -9.00 -0.47 8.52
N VAL A 87 -8.24 -1.56 8.37
CA VAL A 87 -8.15 -2.28 7.08
C VAL A 87 -9.53 -2.78 6.66
N GLU A 88 -10.30 -3.39 7.56
CA GLU A 88 -11.65 -3.89 7.27
C GLU A 88 -12.58 -2.75 6.83
N ARG A 89 -12.58 -1.63 7.56
CA ARG A 89 -13.38 -0.44 7.24
C ARG A 89 -13.05 0.14 5.88
N ARG A 90 -11.77 0.15 5.49
CA ARG A 90 -11.34 0.63 4.17
C ARG A 90 -11.75 -0.31 3.06
N LEU A 91 -11.54 -1.62 3.25
CA LEU A 91 -11.95 -2.62 2.27
C LEU A 91 -13.46 -2.62 2.04
N ALA A 92 -14.26 -2.45 3.09
CA ALA A 92 -15.72 -2.38 3.00
C ALA A 92 -16.23 -1.19 2.17
N ARG A 93 -15.42 -0.14 1.98
CA ARG A 93 -15.77 1.04 1.18
C ARG A 93 -15.28 0.96 -0.27
N LEU A 94 -14.45 -0.03 -0.60
CA LEU A 94 -13.89 -0.19 -1.94
C LEU A 94 -14.75 -1.17 -2.75
N GLY A 95 -14.89 -0.92 -4.05
CA GLY A 95 -15.48 -1.90 -4.97
C GLY A 95 -14.44 -2.95 -5.37
N ARG A 96 -13.34 -2.50 -5.96
CA ARG A 96 -12.24 -3.34 -6.45
C ARG A 96 -10.89 -2.87 -5.92
N ILE A 97 -9.99 -3.81 -5.71
CA ILE A 97 -8.64 -3.53 -5.22
C ILE A 97 -7.66 -4.57 -5.81
N ALA A 98 -6.43 -4.16 -6.08
CA ALA A 98 -5.37 -5.11 -6.39
C ALA A 98 -5.12 -6.01 -5.17
N SER A 99 -4.86 -7.29 -5.39
CA SER A 99 -4.39 -8.18 -4.32
C SER A 99 -3.09 -7.60 -3.74
N PRO A 100 -2.90 -7.60 -2.40
CA PRO A 100 -1.62 -7.23 -1.79
C PRO A 100 -0.50 -8.24 -2.09
N GLU A 101 -0.86 -9.42 -2.62
CA GLU A 101 0.05 -10.51 -2.93
C GLU A 101 0.23 -10.65 -4.45
N PRO A 102 1.46 -11.01 -4.90
CA PRO A 102 1.68 -11.39 -6.29
C PRO A 102 0.67 -12.46 -6.72
N PRO A 103 0.08 -12.38 -7.93
CA PRO A 103 0.45 -11.52 -9.07
C PRO A 103 -0.18 -10.10 -9.08
N PHE A 104 -0.76 -9.64 -7.96
CA PHE A 104 -1.41 -8.33 -7.79
C PHE A 104 -2.64 -8.14 -8.70
N GLU A 105 -3.40 -9.21 -8.91
CA GLU A 105 -4.64 -9.18 -9.69
C GLU A 105 -5.71 -8.31 -9.04
N THR A 106 -6.54 -7.68 -9.86
CA THR A 106 -7.64 -6.84 -9.36
C THR A 106 -8.83 -7.70 -8.98
N VAL A 107 -9.07 -7.83 -7.68
CA VAL A 107 -10.15 -8.62 -7.09
C VAL A 107 -11.27 -7.72 -6.54
N GLU A 108 -12.41 -8.34 -6.24
CA GLU A 108 -13.49 -7.68 -5.51
C GLU A 108 -13.05 -7.43 -4.06
N ALA A 109 -13.17 -6.19 -3.58
CA ALA A 109 -12.68 -5.84 -2.25
C ALA A 109 -13.41 -6.61 -1.13
N ARG A 110 -14.68 -6.95 -1.33
CA ARG A 110 -15.46 -7.83 -0.42
C ARG A 110 -14.86 -9.24 -0.26
N GLN A 111 -14.26 -9.80 -1.32
CA GLN A 111 -13.62 -11.11 -1.25
C GLN A 111 -12.31 -11.02 -0.47
N LEU A 112 -11.54 -9.95 -0.71
CA LEU A 112 -10.32 -9.69 0.05
C LEU A 112 -10.64 -9.44 1.53
N LEU A 113 -11.71 -8.70 1.82
CA LEU A 113 -12.21 -8.46 3.18
C LEU A 113 -12.56 -9.77 3.89
N ALA A 114 -13.34 -10.65 3.25
CA ALA A 114 -13.72 -11.94 3.84
C ALA A 114 -12.48 -12.79 4.19
N ARG A 115 -11.49 -12.85 3.29
CA ARG A 115 -10.21 -13.54 3.53
C ARG A 115 -9.43 -12.90 4.68
N TRP A 116 -9.39 -11.57 4.72
CA TRP A 116 -8.70 -10.80 5.76
C TRP A 116 -9.30 -11.02 7.15
N SER A 117 -10.63 -10.89 7.28
CA SER A 117 -11.33 -11.09 8.56
C SER A 117 -11.25 -12.53 9.07
N ALA A 118 -11.24 -13.52 8.17
CA ALA A 118 -11.00 -14.92 8.53
C ALA A 118 -9.59 -15.13 9.11
N ALA A 119 -8.56 -14.55 8.48
CA ALA A 119 -7.19 -14.63 8.98
C ALA A 119 -7.03 -13.93 10.34
N ALA A 120 -7.61 -12.74 10.51
CA ALA A 120 -7.57 -12.00 11.77
C ALA A 120 -8.28 -12.76 12.92
N SER A 121 -9.39 -13.44 12.62
CA SER A 121 -10.15 -14.22 13.61
C SER A 121 -9.42 -15.50 14.01
N GLY A 122 -8.77 -16.19 13.06
CA GLY A 122 -7.96 -17.38 13.36
C GLY A 122 -6.73 -17.08 14.21
N GLY A 123 -6.12 -15.89 14.05
CA GLY A 123 -5.02 -15.42 14.91
C GLY A 123 -5.47 -15.17 16.35
N ARG A 124 -6.64 -14.56 16.55
CA ARG A 124 -7.23 -14.32 17.87
C ARG A 124 -7.59 -15.60 18.62
N ALA A 125 -8.14 -16.59 17.91
CA ALA A 125 -8.52 -17.88 18.50
C ALA A 125 -7.33 -18.76 18.92
N ARG A 126 -6.12 -18.48 18.41
CA ARG A 126 -4.90 -19.27 18.66
C ARG A 126 -4.02 -18.70 19.77
N ALA A 127 -4.34 -17.49 20.25
CA ALA A 127 -3.64 -16.77 21.31
C ALA A 127 -4.42 -16.75 22.65
N ALA A 128 -5.61 -17.36 22.69
CA ALA A 128 -6.44 -17.58 23.87
C ALA A 128 -6.34 -19.04 24.32
#